data_AF-A0A925JS22-F1
#
_entry.id   AF-A0A925JS22-F1
#
_cell.length_a   1.000
_cell.length_b   1.000
_cell.length_c   1.000
_cell.angle_alpha   90.00
_cell.angle_beta   90.00
_cell.angle_gamma   90.00
#
_symmetry.space_group_name_H-M   'P 1'
#
loop_
_entity.id
_entity.type
_entity.pdbx_description
1 polymer ?
#
loop_
_entity_poly.entity_id
_entity_poly.type
_entity_poly.pdbx_seq_one_letter_code
_entity_poly.pdbx_strand_id
1 'polypeptide(L)'
;MSETQYSTVLVGTGFASSFFLAKHLTHAKASDRILVLERGARDSHKWQVEHRAASSTPVHPTFRKEGDPSKDWVFTLGFGGGSNCWWACTPRMLPNDFRMHSLYGVGRDWPVSYDELEPWYQTAEEMMAIAGPNDGSPYPRSKPYVQPAHKLSDPDKILKRAYPNHVFSQPTARASKPMRGRGMCCANGVCTVCPANAKFTIDNGLRHIYADPRVTVRLGASVESLEYAGNTVNGVRFSEAGNSQRVSADLVVLGANAIFNPLIMMRSGLADPLLGKRLHEQLSVLVDVDLDGVDNFQGSTVITSLSYMFYDGDHRRERAACMIEGWNKPTLMRPENGKWRQSARYKLIFEDLPDDGNCVKLDPSSPNRPILYFKGHSDYAHRSIDVLESQIVSKFLRALPVERIYYNKAIASTEAHIIGTTVMGNSAKDSVIDRGLAHHHLRNLLVLGSGAFPTCSPANPSLTISALSLWAASRLSSSTT
;
A
#
# COMPACT_ATOMS: atom_id res chain seq x y z
N MET A 1 -32.76 12.74 22.45
CA MET A 1 -31.36 12.97 22.85
C MET A 1 -30.71 13.76 21.74
N SER A 2 -30.04 14.89 22.03
CA SER A 2 -29.39 15.70 21.00
C SER A 2 -28.35 14.87 20.27
N GLU A 3 -28.47 14.77 18.96
CA GLU A 3 -27.49 14.07 18.13
C GLU A 3 -26.10 14.72 18.28
N THR A 4 -25.05 13.90 18.43
CA THR A 4 -23.69 14.43 18.54
C THR A 4 -23.16 14.79 17.16
N GLN A 5 -22.97 16.09 16.91
CA GLN A 5 -22.36 16.63 15.69
C GLN A 5 -20.83 16.70 15.80
N TYR A 6 -20.16 16.31 14.70
CA TYR A 6 -18.72 16.47 14.49
C TYR A 6 -18.45 17.31 13.23
N SER A 7 -17.32 18.01 13.17
CA SER A 7 -16.90 18.64 11.90
C SER A 7 -16.37 17.60 10.92
N THR A 8 -15.80 16.50 11.43
CA THR A 8 -15.33 15.40 10.58
C THR A 8 -15.45 14.06 11.30
N VAL A 9 -15.93 13.05 10.57
CA VAL A 9 -15.82 11.64 10.97
C VAL A 9 -14.86 10.93 10.01
N LEU A 10 -13.80 10.37 10.55
CA LEU A 10 -12.76 9.64 9.84
C LEU A 10 -12.79 8.16 10.23
N VAL A 11 -12.85 7.28 9.24
CA VAL A 11 -12.95 5.83 9.45
C VAL A 11 -11.59 5.18 9.17
N GLY A 12 -11.11 4.42 10.15
CA GLY A 12 -9.82 3.73 10.13
C GLY A 12 -8.65 4.62 10.58
N THR A 13 -7.56 3.97 10.97
CA THR A 13 -6.31 4.62 11.43
C THR A 13 -5.08 4.21 10.63
N GLY A 14 -5.26 3.63 9.44
CA GLY A 14 -4.17 3.19 8.56
C GLY A 14 -3.41 4.35 7.90
N PHE A 15 -2.60 4.03 6.87
CA PHE A 15 -1.87 5.03 6.08
C PHE A 15 -2.77 6.12 5.53
N ALA A 16 -3.89 5.74 4.90
CA ALA A 16 -4.78 6.69 4.27
C ALA A 16 -5.33 7.72 5.28
N SER A 17 -5.98 7.23 6.33
CA SER A 17 -6.60 8.06 7.35
C SER A 17 -5.59 8.89 8.14
N SER A 18 -4.45 8.31 8.53
CA SER A 18 -3.46 9.03 9.34
C SER A 18 -2.80 10.18 8.58
N PHE A 19 -2.47 9.97 7.31
CA PHE A 19 -1.85 11.03 6.49
C PHE A 19 -2.86 12.11 6.13
N PHE A 20 -4.11 11.74 5.84
CA PHE A 20 -5.20 12.70 5.69
C PHE A 20 -5.37 13.54 6.95
N LEU A 21 -5.49 12.90 8.12
CA LEU A 21 -5.69 13.58 9.40
C LEU A 21 -4.54 14.53 9.73
N ALA A 22 -3.29 14.09 9.54
CA ALA A 22 -2.11 14.91 9.79
C ALA A 22 -2.16 16.22 9.00
N LYS A 23 -2.53 16.17 7.71
CA LYS A 23 -2.67 17.38 6.88
C LYS A 23 -3.93 18.17 7.24
N HIS A 24 -5.06 17.51 7.46
CA HIS A 24 -6.32 18.16 7.82
C HIS A 24 -6.20 19.00 9.11
N LEU A 25 -5.50 18.48 10.13
CA LEU A 25 -5.26 19.19 11.40
C LEU A 25 -4.49 20.50 11.26
N THR A 26 -3.70 20.67 10.19
CA THR A 26 -2.97 21.93 9.92
C THR A 26 -3.88 23.08 9.50
N HIS A 27 -5.12 22.77 9.08
CA HIS A 27 -6.12 23.74 8.64
C HIS A 27 -7.41 23.70 9.48
N ALA A 28 -7.57 22.70 10.34
CA ALA A 28 -8.70 22.59 11.24
C ALA A 28 -8.72 23.74 12.26
N LYS A 29 -9.91 24.26 12.56
CA LYS A 29 -10.14 25.31 13.55
C LYS A 29 -10.01 24.74 14.97
N ALA A 30 -9.74 25.58 15.96
CA ALA A 30 -9.70 25.16 17.36
C ALA A 30 -11.06 24.61 17.85
N SER A 31 -12.16 25.03 17.23
CA SER A 31 -13.53 24.56 17.51
C SER A 31 -13.90 23.24 16.83
N ASP A 32 -13.07 22.75 15.91
CA ASP A 32 -13.39 21.54 15.15
C ASP A 32 -13.38 20.31 16.05
N ARG A 33 -14.32 19.42 15.81
CA ARG A 33 -14.49 18.16 16.53
C ARG A 33 -14.35 17.02 15.54
N ILE A 34 -13.25 16.28 15.64
CA ILE A 34 -12.92 15.20 14.72
C ILE A 34 -13.08 13.86 15.44
N LEU A 35 -13.98 13.02 14.95
CA LEU A 35 -14.15 11.65 15.42
C LEU A 35 -13.38 10.69 14.54
N VAL A 36 -12.54 9.85 15.13
CA VAL A 36 -11.85 8.76 14.44
C VAL A 36 -12.39 7.42 14.94
N LEU A 37 -12.88 6.58 14.03
CA LEU A 37 -13.46 5.28 14.33
C LEU A 37 -12.53 4.17 13.83
N GLU A 38 -12.01 3.32 14.73
CA GLU A 38 -11.16 2.18 14.39
C GLU A 38 -11.81 0.87 14.85
N ARG A 39 -11.93 -0.07 13.92
CA ARG A 39 -12.58 -1.37 14.18
C ARG A 39 -11.78 -2.21 15.17
N GLY A 40 -10.45 -2.17 15.11
CA GLY A 40 -9.61 -2.97 16.00
C GLY A 40 -9.20 -2.28 17.29
N ALA A 41 -8.46 -3.03 18.11
CA ALA A 41 -7.84 -2.53 19.33
C ALA A 41 -6.54 -1.74 19.03
N ARG A 42 -5.96 -1.15 20.07
CA ARG A 42 -4.61 -0.60 20.03
C ARG A 42 -3.67 -1.46 20.83
N ASP A 43 -2.81 -2.19 20.14
CA ASP A 43 -1.77 -2.99 20.74
C ASP A 43 -0.46 -2.20 20.82
N SER A 44 0.22 -2.25 21.97
CA SER A 44 1.53 -1.63 22.11
C SER A 44 2.59 -2.38 21.32
N HIS A 45 3.69 -1.71 20.94
CA HIS A 45 4.85 -2.36 20.32
C HIS A 45 5.39 -3.51 21.19
N LYS A 46 5.42 -3.33 22.52
CA LYS A 46 5.79 -4.39 23.48
C LYS A 46 4.90 -5.61 23.33
N TRP A 47 3.58 -5.41 23.33
CA TRP A 47 2.61 -6.49 23.15
C TRP A 47 2.84 -7.22 21.81
N GLN A 48 3.01 -6.47 20.71
CA GLN A 48 3.23 -7.04 19.39
C GLN A 48 4.48 -7.93 19.35
N VAL A 49 5.58 -7.49 19.97
CA VAL A 49 6.83 -8.26 20.05
C VAL A 49 6.66 -9.52 20.90
N GLU A 50 6.03 -9.41 22.07
CA GLU A 50 5.78 -10.54 22.98
C GLU A 50 4.92 -11.63 22.32
N HIS A 51 3.90 -11.24 21.55
CA HIS A 51 2.95 -12.16 20.92
C HIS A 51 3.33 -12.54 19.48
N ARG A 52 4.38 -11.91 18.93
CA ARG A 52 4.79 -12.04 17.51
C ARG A 52 3.62 -11.81 16.54
N ALA A 53 2.72 -10.89 16.89
CA ALA A 53 1.49 -10.60 16.17
C ALA A 53 1.38 -9.11 15.89
N ALA A 54 0.87 -8.75 14.71
CA ALA A 54 0.67 -7.35 14.33
C ALA A 54 -0.53 -6.69 15.05
N SER A 55 -1.47 -7.51 15.53
CA SER A 55 -2.67 -7.07 16.25
C SER A 55 -3.27 -8.20 17.08
N SER A 56 -3.95 -7.85 18.18
CA SER A 56 -4.80 -8.73 18.97
C SER A 56 -6.17 -8.96 18.34
N THR A 57 -6.56 -8.10 17.39
CA THR A 57 -7.84 -8.21 16.69
C THR A 57 -7.72 -9.20 15.53
N PRO A 58 -8.46 -10.32 15.54
CA PRO A 58 -8.36 -11.32 14.48
C PRO A 58 -8.95 -10.82 13.15
N VAL A 59 -8.31 -11.19 12.05
CA VAL A 59 -8.76 -10.88 10.68
C VAL A 59 -9.77 -11.91 10.18
N HIS A 60 -9.65 -13.19 10.55
CA HIS A 60 -10.67 -14.19 10.22
C HIS A 60 -11.72 -14.25 11.33
N PRO A 61 -13.04 -14.35 11.02
CA PRO A 61 -13.68 -14.58 9.72
C PRO A 61 -14.29 -13.31 9.10
N THR A 62 -13.51 -12.25 8.84
CA THR A 62 -14.08 -10.95 8.41
C THR A 62 -14.49 -10.85 6.95
N PHE A 63 -14.18 -11.85 6.12
CA PHE A 63 -14.63 -11.98 4.74
C PHE A 63 -14.74 -13.45 4.33
N ARG A 64 -15.44 -13.73 3.23
CA ARG A 64 -15.52 -15.06 2.59
C ARG A 64 -14.80 -14.99 1.24
N LYS A 65 -13.90 -15.93 0.96
CA LYS A 65 -13.22 -16.03 -0.34
C LYS A 65 -14.06 -16.85 -1.32
N GLU A 66 -14.13 -16.42 -2.58
CA GLU A 66 -14.68 -17.18 -3.70
C GLU A 66 -13.81 -16.98 -4.95
N GLY A 67 -13.89 -17.92 -5.90
CA GLY A 67 -13.03 -17.94 -7.10
C GLY A 67 -11.78 -18.77 -6.88
N ASP A 68 -10.61 -18.19 -7.15
CA ASP A 68 -9.29 -18.83 -6.99
C ASP A 68 -9.01 -19.16 -5.51
N PRO A 69 -8.94 -20.45 -5.14
CA PRO A 69 -8.72 -20.86 -3.75
C PRO A 69 -7.30 -20.56 -3.25
N SER A 70 -6.34 -20.38 -4.14
CA SER A 70 -4.94 -20.09 -3.80
C SER A 70 -4.73 -18.65 -3.35
N LYS A 71 -5.69 -17.76 -3.63
CA LYS A 71 -5.59 -16.34 -3.33
C LYS A 71 -5.76 -16.05 -1.85
N ASP A 72 -4.83 -15.31 -1.27
CA ASP A 72 -4.97 -14.74 0.07
C ASP A 72 -5.17 -13.23 0.01
N TRP A 73 -5.90 -12.71 1.00
CA TRP A 73 -6.09 -11.26 1.18
C TRP A 73 -5.61 -10.90 2.59
N VAL A 74 -4.46 -10.24 2.66
CA VAL A 74 -3.78 -9.95 3.92
C VAL A 74 -3.92 -8.47 4.27
N PHE A 75 -4.39 -8.21 5.48
CA PHE A 75 -4.43 -6.88 6.09
C PHE A 75 -4.38 -7.02 7.62
N THR A 76 -4.34 -5.89 8.34
CA THR A 76 -4.37 -5.88 9.80
C THR A 76 -5.49 -4.96 10.27
N LEU A 77 -6.32 -5.48 11.18
CA LEU A 77 -7.31 -4.70 11.92
C LEU A 77 -6.69 -4.24 13.23
N GLY A 78 -6.83 -2.98 13.60
CA GLY A 78 -6.17 -2.41 14.77
C GLY A 78 -5.55 -1.06 14.47
N PHE A 79 -5.27 -0.32 15.52
CA PHE A 79 -4.70 1.02 15.42
C PHE A 79 -3.43 1.02 14.54
N GLY A 80 -3.43 1.81 13.47
CA GLY A 80 -2.34 1.87 12.49
C GLY A 80 -2.47 0.93 11.29
N GLY A 81 -3.42 0.00 11.30
CA GLY A 81 -3.75 -0.91 10.20
C GLY A 81 -2.53 -1.64 9.63
N GLY A 82 -2.42 -1.68 8.29
CA GLY A 82 -1.33 -2.35 7.57
C GLY A 82 0.08 -1.86 7.91
N SER A 83 0.25 -0.69 8.54
CA SER A 83 1.57 -0.24 9.00
C SER A 83 2.16 -1.15 10.09
N ASN A 84 1.35 -1.97 10.74
CA ASN A 84 1.80 -2.92 11.75
C ASN A 84 2.40 -4.20 11.14
N CYS A 85 2.11 -4.55 9.89
CA CYS A 85 2.54 -5.82 9.27
C CYS A 85 3.38 -5.67 7.98
N TRP A 86 3.39 -4.50 7.36
CA TRP A 86 4.15 -4.21 6.13
C TRP A 86 5.68 -4.29 6.31
N TRP A 87 6.43 -4.27 5.20
CA TRP A 87 7.89 -4.38 5.20
C TRP A 87 8.63 -3.05 4.97
N ALA A 88 7.87 -1.94 4.91
CA ALA A 88 8.36 -0.59 4.68
C ALA A 88 9.16 -0.41 3.38
N CYS A 89 8.85 -1.18 2.34
CA CYS A 89 9.26 -0.86 0.97
C CYS A 89 8.46 0.36 0.50
N THR A 90 9.16 1.39 0.03
CA THR A 90 8.51 2.67 -0.35
C THR A 90 9.00 3.18 -1.71
N PRO A 91 8.95 2.38 -2.79
CA PRO A 91 9.10 2.92 -4.13
C PRO A 91 7.98 3.92 -4.44
N ARG A 92 8.28 4.96 -5.23
CA ARG A 92 7.25 5.73 -5.93
C ARG A 92 6.83 4.96 -7.19
N MET A 93 5.62 5.21 -7.65
CA MET A 93 5.21 4.88 -9.03
C MET A 93 6.00 5.74 -10.03
N LEU A 94 6.17 5.27 -11.27
CA LEU A 94 6.78 6.06 -12.33
C LEU A 94 5.76 6.99 -13.00
N PRO A 95 6.20 8.09 -13.63
CA PRO A 95 5.29 8.99 -14.37
C PRO A 95 4.39 8.28 -15.40
N ASN A 96 4.89 7.21 -16.03
CA ASN A 96 4.13 6.46 -17.03
C ASN A 96 3.07 5.55 -16.43
N ASP A 97 3.15 5.20 -15.14
CA ASP A 97 2.11 4.42 -14.44
C ASP A 97 0.78 5.20 -14.35
N PHE A 98 0.84 6.53 -14.43
CA PHE A 98 -0.33 7.42 -14.44
C PHE A 98 -0.97 7.54 -15.83
N ARG A 99 -0.34 7.00 -16.88
CA ARG A 99 -0.72 7.21 -18.30
C ARG A 99 -0.77 5.90 -19.09
N MET A 100 -1.22 4.82 -18.45
CA MET A 100 -1.23 3.48 -19.05
C MET A 100 -2.01 3.40 -20.36
N HIS A 101 -3.18 4.03 -20.43
CA HIS A 101 -4.01 3.96 -21.63
C HIS A 101 -3.43 4.86 -22.73
N SER A 102 -3.13 6.12 -22.42
CA SER A 102 -2.62 7.05 -23.43
C SER A 102 -1.26 6.65 -24.00
N LEU A 103 -0.39 6.03 -23.20
CA LEU A 103 0.93 5.60 -23.67
C LEU A 103 0.92 4.20 -24.25
N TYR A 104 0.31 3.23 -23.55
CA TYR A 104 0.45 1.81 -23.87
C TYR A 104 -0.81 1.18 -24.47
N GLY A 105 -1.95 1.88 -24.48
CA GLY A 105 -3.21 1.34 -25.01
C GLY A 105 -3.87 0.29 -24.12
N VAL A 106 -3.42 0.15 -22.87
CA VAL A 106 -3.94 -0.81 -21.89
C VAL A 106 -4.32 -0.12 -20.59
N GLY A 107 -5.17 -0.75 -19.79
CA GLY A 107 -5.59 -0.19 -18.50
C GLY A 107 -6.27 1.17 -18.63
N ARG A 108 -5.97 2.08 -17.71
CA ARG A 108 -6.59 3.41 -17.63
C ARG A 108 -5.57 4.46 -17.21
N ASP A 109 -5.79 5.67 -17.69
CA ASP A 109 -5.06 6.84 -17.18
C ASP A 109 -5.63 7.28 -15.83
N TRP A 110 -4.72 7.76 -14.98
CA TRP A 110 -5.08 8.35 -13.70
C TRP A 110 -5.61 9.76 -13.94
N PRO A 111 -6.64 10.21 -13.19
CA PRO A 111 -7.15 11.59 -13.30
C PRO A 111 -6.28 12.60 -12.52
N VAL A 112 -5.07 12.19 -12.13
CA VAL A 112 -4.04 12.97 -11.44
C VAL A 112 -2.70 12.57 -12.05
N SER A 113 -1.82 13.54 -12.29
CA SER A 113 -0.49 13.27 -12.85
C SER A 113 0.54 12.97 -11.75
N TYR A 114 1.69 12.44 -12.16
CA TYR A 114 2.85 12.29 -11.27
C TYR A 114 3.30 13.62 -10.69
N ASP A 115 3.39 14.67 -11.53
CA ASP A 115 3.90 15.99 -11.13
C ASP A 115 2.98 16.64 -10.09
N GLU A 116 1.67 16.40 -10.18
CA GLU A 116 0.71 16.85 -9.17
C GLU A 116 0.89 16.12 -7.83
N LEU A 117 1.32 14.85 -7.85
CA LEU A 117 1.56 14.05 -6.64
C LEU A 117 2.99 14.13 -6.11
N GLU A 118 3.98 14.54 -6.90
CA GLU A 118 5.40 14.61 -6.51
C GLU A 118 5.62 15.36 -5.19
N PRO A 119 5.03 16.55 -4.96
CA PRO A 119 5.20 17.26 -3.69
C PRO A 119 4.63 16.49 -2.48
N TRP A 120 3.59 15.68 -2.71
CA TRP A 120 2.94 14.90 -1.67
C TRP A 120 3.64 13.57 -1.42
N TYR A 121 4.27 13.00 -2.44
CA TYR A 121 5.25 11.93 -2.25
C TYR A 121 6.40 12.41 -1.37
N GLN A 122 6.96 13.59 -1.69
CA GLN A 122 8.04 14.18 -0.91
C GLN A 122 7.62 14.46 0.54
N THR A 123 6.43 15.02 0.76
CA THR A 123 5.88 15.25 2.10
C THR A 123 5.68 13.94 2.87
N ALA A 124 5.16 12.89 2.21
CA ALA A 124 4.99 11.58 2.84
C ALA A 124 6.34 10.94 3.22
N GLU A 125 7.37 11.09 2.37
CA GLU A 125 8.74 10.66 2.66
C GLU A 125 9.38 11.40 3.83
N GLU A 126 9.13 12.71 3.92
CA GLU A 126 9.53 13.55 5.06
C GLU A 126 8.88 13.04 6.36
N MET A 127 7.55 12.83 6.36
CA MET A 127 6.81 12.31 7.52
C MET A 127 7.24 10.91 7.95
N MET A 128 7.55 10.02 7.00
CA MET A 128 8.02 8.66 7.27
C MET A 128 9.53 8.57 7.53
N ALA A 129 10.26 9.68 7.36
CA ALA A 129 11.72 9.76 7.32
C ALA A 129 12.36 8.67 6.45
N ILE A 130 11.93 8.58 5.19
CA ILE A 130 12.36 7.54 4.26
C ILE A 130 13.87 7.65 3.99
N ALA A 131 14.54 6.50 4.07
CA ALA A 131 15.92 6.30 3.64
C ALA A 131 15.97 5.92 2.17
N GLY A 132 16.91 6.48 1.40
CA GLY A 132 17.03 6.16 -0.02
C GLY A 132 18.32 6.64 -0.69
N PRO A 133 18.55 6.25 -1.95
CA PRO A 133 19.77 6.57 -2.71
C PRO A 133 19.93 8.08 -2.96
N ASN A 134 21.17 8.54 -2.99
CA ASN A 134 21.56 9.89 -3.41
C ASN A 134 22.39 9.89 -4.71
N ASP A 135 22.53 8.72 -5.35
CA ASP A 135 23.32 8.47 -6.55
C ASP A 135 22.46 8.32 -7.81
N GLY A 136 21.25 8.89 -7.77
CA GLY A 136 20.26 8.86 -8.85
C GLY A 136 18.87 8.45 -8.38
N SER A 137 17.92 8.45 -9.31
CA SER A 137 16.55 8.00 -9.04
C SER A 137 15.88 7.51 -10.33
N PRO A 138 15.06 6.45 -10.27
CA PRO A 138 14.29 5.98 -11.43
C PRO A 138 13.08 6.88 -11.74
N TYR A 139 12.78 7.85 -10.88
CA TYR A 139 11.68 8.80 -11.03
C TYR A 139 12.11 10.24 -10.71
N PRO A 140 11.42 11.27 -11.25
CA PRO A 140 11.70 12.66 -10.91
C PRO A 140 11.50 12.94 -9.42
N ARG A 141 12.40 13.71 -8.81
CA ARG A 141 12.28 14.12 -7.40
C ARG A 141 12.70 15.57 -7.25
N SER A 142 11.92 16.35 -6.52
CA SER A 142 12.24 17.76 -6.22
C SER A 142 13.25 17.90 -5.08
N LYS A 143 13.33 16.91 -4.18
CA LYS A 143 14.25 16.90 -3.04
C LYS A 143 14.87 15.52 -2.80
N PRO A 144 16.04 15.46 -2.14
CA PRO A 144 16.65 14.19 -1.74
C PRO A 144 15.81 13.46 -0.68
N TYR A 145 16.11 12.18 -0.46
CA TYR A 145 15.58 11.44 0.68
C TYR A 145 16.06 12.04 2.02
N VAL A 146 15.25 11.85 3.05
CA VAL A 146 15.51 12.35 4.40
C VAL A 146 16.72 11.67 5.03
N GLN A 147 16.84 10.35 4.81
CA GLN A 147 17.93 9.55 5.35
C GLN A 147 18.75 8.92 4.22
N PRO A 148 20.05 8.65 4.44
CA PRO A 148 20.87 7.99 3.43
C PRO A 148 20.42 6.54 3.22
N ALA A 149 20.74 6.00 2.05
CA ALA A 149 20.43 4.63 1.68
C ALA A 149 20.99 3.60 2.68
N HIS A 150 20.27 2.48 2.78
CA HIS A 150 20.82 1.25 3.35
C HIS A 150 21.91 0.68 2.43
N LYS A 151 22.85 -0.07 3.02
CA LYS A 151 23.94 -0.73 2.32
C LYS A 151 23.40 -1.88 1.46
N LEU A 152 23.82 -1.90 0.20
CA LEU A 152 23.60 -3.02 -0.71
C LEU A 152 24.33 -4.29 -0.24
N SER A 153 23.78 -5.45 -0.59
CA SER A 153 24.51 -6.72 -0.59
C SER A 153 25.56 -6.73 -1.71
N ASP A 154 26.52 -7.65 -1.68
CA ASP A 154 27.58 -7.71 -2.71
C ASP A 154 27.05 -8.10 -4.09
N PRO A 155 26.08 -9.03 -4.25
CA PRO A 155 25.42 -9.25 -5.54
C PRO A 155 24.76 -7.96 -6.05
N ASP A 156 24.07 -7.22 -5.18
CA ASP A 156 23.42 -5.97 -5.57
C ASP A 156 24.42 -4.86 -5.92
N LYS A 157 25.60 -4.83 -5.30
CA LYS A 157 26.69 -3.91 -5.72
C LYS A 157 27.22 -4.26 -7.10
N ILE A 158 27.32 -5.54 -7.45
CA ILE A 158 27.71 -5.98 -8.81
C ILE A 158 26.65 -5.52 -9.80
N LEU A 159 25.37 -5.79 -9.52
CA LEU A 159 24.24 -5.36 -10.33
C LEU A 159 24.17 -3.83 -10.48
N LYS A 160 24.37 -3.07 -9.39
CA LYS A 160 24.42 -1.60 -9.43
C LYS A 160 25.53 -1.08 -10.32
N ARG A 161 26.73 -1.69 -10.28
CA ARG A 161 27.85 -1.30 -11.15
C ARG A 161 27.58 -1.61 -12.61
N ALA A 162 26.97 -2.76 -12.90
CA ALA A 162 26.63 -3.16 -14.27
C ALA A 162 25.46 -2.36 -14.85
N TYR A 163 24.48 -2.01 -14.01
CA TYR A 163 23.23 -1.37 -14.43
C TYR A 163 22.93 -0.11 -13.59
N PRO A 164 23.80 0.93 -13.62
CA PRO A 164 23.73 2.06 -12.71
C PRO A 164 22.43 2.89 -12.80
N ASN A 165 21.78 2.85 -13.96
CA ASN A 165 20.52 3.57 -14.22
C ASN A 165 19.26 2.71 -13.98
N HIS A 166 19.41 1.42 -13.65
CA HIS A 166 18.28 0.52 -13.44
C HIS A 166 18.23 -0.03 -12.03
N VAL A 167 19.38 -0.24 -11.38
CA VAL A 167 19.46 -0.80 -10.04
C VAL A 167 19.75 0.33 -9.06
N PHE A 168 18.99 0.38 -7.97
CA PHE A 168 19.11 1.40 -6.94
C PHE A 168 18.96 0.76 -5.55
N SER A 169 19.60 1.31 -4.53
CA SER A 169 19.29 0.93 -3.15
C SER A 169 17.80 1.14 -2.87
N GLN A 170 17.16 0.19 -2.20
CA GLN A 170 15.72 0.28 -1.97
C GLN A 170 15.36 1.50 -1.09
N PRO A 171 14.50 2.41 -1.56
CA PRO A 171 13.89 3.41 -0.69
C PRO A 171 12.99 2.75 0.33
N THR A 172 13.12 3.15 1.59
CA THR A 172 12.43 2.47 2.69
C THR A 172 12.18 3.35 3.90
N ALA A 173 11.02 3.15 4.54
CA ALA A 173 10.70 3.73 5.85
C ALA A 173 11.32 2.97 7.03
N ARG A 174 12.50 2.36 6.83
CA ARG A 174 13.36 1.77 7.87
C ARG A 174 14.47 2.78 8.19
N ALA A 175 14.53 3.27 9.42
CA ALA A 175 15.52 4.29 9.79
C ALA A 175 16.96 3.77 9.58
N SER A 176 17.75 4.49 8.77
CA SER A 176 19.17 4.20 8.53
C SER A 176 20.11 4.97 9.46
N LYS A 177 19.58 5.98 10.15
CA LYS A 177 20.24 6.72 11.23
C LYS A 177 19.36 6.71 12.49
N PRO A 178 19.94 6.88 13.69
CA PRO A 178 19.17 7.12 14.90
C PRO A 178 18.25 8.34 14.73
N MET A 179 17.00 8.23 15.16
CA MET A 179 16.06 9.34 15.13
C MET A 179 15.11 9.30 16.34
N ARG A 180 14.52 10.45 16.68
CA ARG A 180 13.60 10.52 17.81
C ARG A 180 12.39 9.60 17.59
N GLY A 181 12.09 8.75 18.58
CA GLY A 181 10.93 7.87 18.56
C GLY A 181 11.06 6.56 17.75
N ARG A 182 12.17 6.34 17.03
CA ARG A 182 12.44 5.08 16.31
C ARG A 182 13.89 4.62 16.44
N GLY A 183 14.08 3.32 16.66
CA GLY A 183 15.40 2.70 16.65
C GLY A 183 16.02 2.71 15.25
N MET A 184 17.35 2.60 15.16
CA MET A 184 18.02 2.38 13.88
C MET A 184 17.80 0.94 13.40
N CYS A 185 17.59 0.73 12.11
CA CYS A 185 17.45 -0.61 11.55
C CYS A 185 18.75 -1.40 11.73
N CYS A 186 18.64 -2.57 12.37
CA CYS A 186 19.75 -3.50 12.59
C CYS A 186 19.69 -4.72 11.64
N ALA A 187 18.95 -4.62 10.54
CA ALA A 187 18.80 -5.69 9.54
C ALA A 187 18.37 -7.06 10.11
N ASN A 188 17.58 -7.11 11.18
CA ASN A 188 17.21 -8.34 11.90
C ASN A 188 16.39 -9.38 11.08
N GLY A 189 16.00 -9.08 9.84
CA GLY A 189 15.25 -10.01 8.98
C GLY A 189 13.78 -10.23 9.35
N VAL A 190 13.26 -9.54 10.37
CA VAL A 190 11.88 -9.63 10.87
C VAL A 190 11.20 -8.25 10.75
N CYS A 191 10.66 -7.96 9.57
CA CYS A 191 10.03 -6.67 9.29
C CYS A 191 8.54 -6.62 9.66
N THR A 192 7.85 -7.76 9.69
CA THR A 192 6.43 -7.85 10.05
C THR A 192 6.21 -7.20 11.42
N VAL A 193 6.80 -7.76 12.49
CA VAL A 193 6.89 -7.12 13.80
C VAL A 193 8.37 -6.82 14.09
N CYS A 194 8.78 -5.57 13.86
CA CYS A 194 10.18 -5.17 14.02
C CYS A 194 10.55 -5.02 15.50
N PRO A 195 11.44 -5.86 16.07
CA PRO A 195 11.78 -5.78 17.50
C PRO A 195 12.51 -4.49 17.87
N ALA A 196 13.24 -3.89 16.92
CA ALA A 196 13.96 -2.63 17.12
C ALA A 196 13.08 -1.38 16.99
N ASN A 197 11.79 -1.54 16.67
CA ASN A 197 10.86 -0.44 16.35
C ASN A 197 11.43 0.57 15.33
N ALA A 198 12.22 0.07 14.37
CA ALA A 198 12.97 0.90 13.41
C ALA A 198 12.21 1.20 12.12
N LYS A 199 11.25 0.33 11.79
CA LYS A 199 10.32 0.48 10.68
C LYS A 199 9.23 1.47 11.06
N PHE A 200 8.86 2.39 10.17
CA PHE A 200 7.70 3.27 10.40
C PHE A 200 6.43 2.46 10.66
N THR A 201 5.70 2.85 11.69
CA THR A 201 4.31 2.49 11.95
C THR A 201 3.56 3.77 12.26
N ILE A 202 2.23 3.76 12.14
CA ILE A 202 1.44 4.93 12.57
C ILE A 202 1.68 5.22 14.06
N ASP A 203 1.83 4.19 14.90
CA ASP A 203 2.05 4.36 16.34
C ASP A 203 3.41 5.03 16.65
N ASN A 204 4.49 4.68 15.96
CA ASN A 204 5.81 5.28 16.22
C ASN A 204 6.07 6.59 15.47
N GLY A 205 5.41 6.82 14.34
CA GLY A 205 5.65 7.97 13.48
C GLY A 205 4.62 9.08 13.61
N LEU A 206 3.34 8.74 13.80
CA LEU A 206 2.22 9.68 13.70
C LEU A 206 1.26 9.66 14.89
N ARG A 207 1.52 8.89 15.95
CA ARG A 207 0.65 8.82 17.14
C ARG A 207 0.27 10.20 17.72
N HIS A 208 1.14 11.19 17.63
CA HIS A 208 0.91 12.53 18.16
C HIS A 208 -0.32 13.21 17.55
N ILE A 209 -0.68 12.93 16.29
CA ILE A 209 -1.88 13.52 15.65
C ILE A 209 -3.18 13.07 16.32
N TYR A 210 -3.17 11.90 16.96
CA TYR A 210 -4.31 11.33 17.68
C TYR A 210 -4.38 11.79 19.14
N ALA A 211 -3.37 12.53 19.62
CA ALA A 211 -3.38 13.18 20.92
C ALA A 211 -3.77 14.66 20.84
N ASP A 212 -4.08 15.16 19.63
CA ASP A 212 -4.58 16.51 19.42
C ASP A 212 -5.94 16.68 20.15
N PRO A 213 -6.16 17.77 20.90
CA PRO A 213 -7.40 17.96 21.68
C PRO A 213 -8.68 18.03 20.83
N ARG A 214 -8.56 18.27 19.51
CA ARG A 214 -9.69 18.26 18.56
C ARG A 214 -10.10 16.84 18.15
N VAL A 215 -9.28 15.84 18.43
CA VAL A 215 -9.44 14.46 17.94
C VAL A 215 -9.93 13.54 19.06
N THR A 216 -11.07 12.90 18.81
CA THR A 216 -11.61 11.81 19.64
C THR A 216 -11.43 10.50 18.91
N VAL A 217 -10.66 9.56 19.47
CA VAL A 217 -10.48 8.21 18.90
C VAL A 217 -11.36 7.20 19.63
N ARG A 218 -12.10 6.40 18.87
CA ARG A 218 -12.91 5.27 19.35
C ARG A 218 -12.36 3.97 18.77
N LEU A 219 -11.82 3.12 19.64
CA LEU A 219 -11.29 1.80 19.29
C LEU A 219 -12.38 0.73 19.47
N GLY A 220 -12.29 -0.37 18.72
CA GLY A 220 -13.36 -1.39 18.72
C GLY A 220 -14.67 -0.89 18.09
N ALA A 221 -14.61 0.20 17.33
CA ALA A 221 -15.75 0.86 16.69
C ALA A 221 -15.82 0.47 15.20
N SER A 222 -16.79 -0.35 14.84
CA SER A 222 -16.99 -0.83 13.47
C SER A 222 -18.07 -0.01 12.75
N VAL A 223 -17.69 0.74 11.72
CA VAL A 223 -18.65 1.47 10.89
C VAL A 223 -19.49 0.48 10.07
N GLU A 224 -20.81 0.68 10.09
CA GLU A 224 -21.80 -0.22 9.50
C GLU A 224 -22.39 0.37 8.22
N SER A 225 -22.81 1.62 8.24
CA SER A 225 -23.38 2.28 7.07
C SER A 225 -23.36 3.79 7.25
N LEU A 226 -23.55 4.46 6.14
CA LEU A 226 -23.80 5.88 6.03
C LEU A 226 -25.29 6.09 5.78
N GLU A 227 -25.80 7.21 6.28
CA GLU A 227 -27.11 7.74 5.94
C GLU A 227 -26.91 9.04 5.17
N TYR A 228 -27.70 9.25 4.13
CA TYR A 228 -27.61 10.44 3.30
C TYR A 228 -28.99 10.90 2.85
N ALA A 229 -29.10 12.20 2.60
CA ALA A 229 -30.25 12.83 1.97
C ALA A 229 -29.76 13.68 0.81
N GLY A 230 -30.32 13.45 -0.38
CA GLY A 230 -29.84 14.08 -1.62
C GLY A 230 -28.36 13.76 -1.86
N ASN A 231 -27.51 14.78 -1.87
CA ASN A 231 -26.08 14.70 -2.18
C ASN A 231 -25.17 14.79 -0.93
N THR A 232 -25.72 14.63 0.27
CA THR A 232 -25.01 14.88 1.53
C THR A 232 -25.22 13.73 2.51
N VAL A 233 -24.11 13.19 3.03
CA VAL A 233 -24.11 12.25 4.16
C VAL A 233 -24.47 13.02 5.43
N ASN A 234 -25.50 12.55 6.14
CA ASN A 234 -26.03 13.18 7.35
C ASN A 234 -26.03 12.24 8.57
N GLY A 235 -25.44 11.05 8.44
CA GLY A 235 -25.33 10.11 9.55
C GLY A 235 -24.28 9.05 9.29
N VAL A 236 -23.49 8.72 10.32
CA VAL A 236 -22.56 7.59 10.33
C VAL A 236 -23.02 6.63 11.42
N ARG A 237 -23.43 5.42 11.02
CA ARG A 237 -23.80 4.34 11.93
C ARG A 237 -22.60 3.45 12.19
N PHE A 238 -22.31 3.17 13.45
CA PHE A 238 -21.24 2.29 13.87
C PHE A 238 -21.62 1.51 15.12
N SER A 239 -21.06 0.32 15.30
CA SER A 239 -21.18 -0.45 16.53
C SER A 239 -19.89 -0.42 17.34
N GLU A 240 -20.02 -0.30 18.66
CA GLU A 240 -18.92 -0.45 19.62
C GLU A 240 -19.42 -1.28 20.80
N ALA A 241 -18.66 -2.33 21.18
CA ALA A 241 -19.04 -3.25 22.24
C ALA A 241 -20.48 -3.82 22.09
N GLY A 242 -20.90 -4.07 20.85
CA GLY A 242 -22.25 -4.56 20.52
C GLY A 242 -23.35 -3.51 20.49
N ASN A 243 -23.07 -2.26 20.89
CA ASN A 243 -24.03 -1.18 20.89
C ASN A 243 -23.93 -0.36 19.60
N SER A 244 -25.05 -0.26 18.87
CA SER A 244 -25.13 0.61 17.68
C SER A 244 -25.28 2.07 18.10
N GLN A 245 -24.54 2.95 17.43
CA GLN A 245 -24.48 4.39 17.65
C GLN A 245 -24.60 5.11 16.32
N ARG A 246 -25.09 6.36 16.38
CA ARG A 246 -25.23 7.26 15.25
C ARG A 246 -24.67 8.63 15.60
N VAL A 247 -23.89 9.19 14.69
CA VAL A 247 -23.36 10.57 14.78
C VAL A 247 -23.56 11.27 13.45
N SER A 248 -23.66 12.59 13.47
CA SER A 248 -23.65 13.44 12.28
C SER A 248 -22.28 14.09 12.07
N ALA A 249 -21.97 14.42 10.81
CA ALA A 249 -20.71 15.07 10.46
C ALA A 249 -20.85 16.00 9.26
N ASP A 250 -20.12 17.12 9.26
CA ASP A 250 -20.01 17.99 8.08
C ASP A 250 -19.23 17.29 6.96
N LEU A 251 -18.17 16.55 7.31
CA LEU A 251 -17.34 15.76 6.42
C LEU A 251 -17.22 14.30 6.89
N VAL A 252 -17.38 13.35 5.98
CA VAL A 252 -17.14 11.92 6.24
C VAL A 252 -16.01 11.41 5.36
N VAL A 253 -15.04 10.72 5.97
CA VAL A 253 -13.85 10.23 5.30
C VAL A 253 -13.67 8.73 5.55
N LEU A 254 -13.80 7.92 4.51
CA LEU A 254 -13.63 6.47 4.57
C LEU A 254 -12.18 6.07 4.26
N GLY A 255 -11.47 5.53 5.26
CA GLY A 255 -10.13 4.94 5.10
C GLY A 255 -10.06 3.49 5.60
N ALA A 256 -11.13 2.72 5.38
CA ALA A 256 -11.31 1.36 5.87
C ALA A 256 -10.68 0.27 4.98
N ASN A 257 -9.77 0.62 4.06
CA ASN A 257 -9.17 -0.23 3.01
C ASN A 257 -10.10 -0.58 1.83
N ALA A 258 -9.52 -1.19 0.79
CA ALA A 258 -10.21 -1.54 -0.44
C ALA A 258 -11.26 -2.67 -0.29
N ILE A 259 -11.34 -3.37 0.83
CA ILE A 259 -12.43 -4.31 1.11
C ILE A 259 -13.59 -3.60 1.81
N PHE A 260 -13.31 -2.82 2.85
CA PHE A 260 -14.38 -2.34 3.73
C PHE A 260 -14.94 -0.98 3.32
N ASN A 261 -14.21 -0.14 2.57
CA ASN A 261 -14.79 1.06 1.95
C ASN A 261 -16.01 0.71 1.07
N PRO A 262 -15.89 -0.16 0.03
CA PRO A 262 -17.04 -0.50 -0.80
C PRO A 262 -18.12 -1.25 -0.01
N LEU A 263 -17.75 -2.04 1.01
CA LEU A 263 -18.74 -2.70 1.88
C LEU A 263 -19.60 -1.69 2.64
N ILE A 264 -18.98 -0.68 3.27
CA ILE A 264 -19.72 0.38 3.97
C ILE A 264 -20.65 1.09 2.99
N MET A 265 -20.16 1.44 1.80
CA MET A 265 -20.95 2.13 0.77
C MET A 265 -22.13 1.28 0.27
N MET A 266 -21.91 -0.01 -0.04
CA MET A 266 -22.98 -0.92 -0.47
C MET A 266 -24.04 -1.11 0.63
N ARG A 267 -23.64 -1.27 1.90
CA ARG A 267 -24.58 -1.32 3.04
C ARG A 267 -25.33 -0.01 3.27
N SER A 268 -24.81 1.10 2.74
CA SER A 268 -25.47 2.41 2.74
C SER A 268 -26.49 2.55 1.61
N GLY A 269 -26.64 1.55 0.73
CA GLY A 269 -27.53 1.60 -0.42
C GLY A 269 -26.94 2.33 -1.64
N LEU A 270 -25.62 2.57 -1.67
CA LEU A 270 -24.96 3.09 -2.86
C LEU A 270 -24.80 1.97 -3.90
N ALA A 271 -25.02 2.32 -5.16
CA ALA A 271 -25.12 1.37 -6.28
C ALA A 271 -24.32 1.83 -7.51
N ASP A 272 -23.20 2.54 -7.30
CA ASP A 272 -22.35 2.99 -8.40
C ASP A 272 -21.89 1.79 -9.25
N PRO A 273 -21.88 1.88 -10.60
CA PRO A 273 -21.67 0.70 -11.46
C PRO A 273 -20.36 -0.06 -11.25
N LEU A 274 -19.33 0.61 -10.71
CA LEU A 274 -18.01 0.06 -10.43
C LEU A 274 -17.73 -0.13 -8.93
N LEU A 275 -18.68 0.17 -8.05
CA LEU A 275 -18.51 -0.02 -6.62
C LEU A 275 -18.23 -1.49 -6.30
N GLY A 276 -17.11 -1.74 -5.62
CA GLY A 276 -16.65 -3.07 -5.26
C GLY A 276 -16.00 -3.85 -6.40
N LYS A 277 -16.06 -3.41 -7.66
CA LYS A 277 -15.45 -4.11 -8.81
C LYS A 277 -13.97 -3.81 -8.94
N ARG A 278 -13.27 -4.53 -9.83
CA ARG A 278 -11.83 -4.34 -10.12
C ARG A 278 -10.95 -4.60 -8.91
N LEU A 279 -11.34 -5.55 -8.06
CA LEU A 279 -10.48 -6.04 -7.00
C LEU A 279 -9.26 -6.72 -7.62
N HIS A 280 -8.07 -6.19 -7.41
CA HIS A 280 -6.84 -6.80 -7.93
C HIS A 280 -5.65 -6.51 -7.01
N GLU A 281 -4.49 -7.08 -7.33
CA GLU A 281 -3.18 -6.75 -6.77
C GLU A 281 -2.08 -7.19 -7.73
N GLN A 282 -0.81 -6.85 -7.46
CA GLN A 282 0.33 -7.35 -8.24
C GLN A 282 0.39 -8.89 -8.24
N LEU A 283 1.07 -9.43 -9.25
CA LEU A 283 1.50 -10.82 -9.31
C LEU A 283 3.01 -10.89 -9.03
N SER A 284 3.50 -11.90 -8.33
CA SER A 284 4.95 -12.09 -8.15
C SER A 284 5.41 -13.54 -8.21
N VAL A 285 6.69 -13.71 -8.55
CA VAL A 285 7.41 -15.00 -8.50
C VAL A 285 8.78 -14.81 -7.85
N LEU A 286 9.38 -15.91 -7.40
CA LEU A 286 10.72 -15.92 -6.82
C LEU A 286 11.70 -16.62 -7.76
N VAL A 287 12.89 -16.03 -7.90
CA VAL A 287 14.03 -16.64 -8.59
C VAL A 287 15.18 -16.71 -7.61
N ASP A 288 15.64 -17.93 -7.39
CA ASP A 288 16.75 -18.23 -6.50
C ASP A 288 17.97 -18.59 -7.34
N VAL A 289 19.15 -18.18 -6.90
CA VAL A 289 20.40 -18.41 -7.63
C VAL A 289 21.50 -18.87 -6.70
N ASP A 290 22.32 -19.79 -7.20
CA ASP A 290 23.62 -20.08 -6.63
C ASP A 290 24.67 -19.26 -7.36
N LEU A 291 25.53 -18.60 -6.60
CA LEU A 291 26.59 -17.73 -7.09
C LEU A 291 27.96 -18.42 -6.95
N ASP A 292 28.91 -18.06 -7.81
CA ASP A 292 30.31 -18.47 -7.67
C ASP A 292 31.14 -17.32 -7.09
N GLY A 293 31.70 -17.53 -5.90
CA GLY A 293 32.65 -16.60 -5.28
C GLY A 293 32.05 -15.26 -4.80
N VAL A 294 30.72 -15.09 -4.80
CA VAL A 294 30.04 -13.88 -4.31
C VAL A 294 29.15 -14.23 -3.14
N ASP A 295 29.49 -13.72 -1.95
CA ASP A 295 28.71 -13.88 -0.75
C ASP A 295 27.46 -12.98 -0.73
N ASN A 296 26.38 -13.47 -0.12
CA ASN A 296 25.16 -12.74 0.23
C ASN A 296 24.86 -12.87 1.74
N PHE A 297 23.69 -12.37 2.16
CA PHE A 297 23.25 -12.26 3.56
C PHE A 297 23.93 -11.16 4.39
N GLN A 298 24.53 -10.20 3.69
CA GLN A 298 25.03 -8.92 4.18
C GLN A 298 24.26 -7.77 3.54
N GLY A 299 24.45 -6.57 4.10
CA GLY A 299 23.67 -5.37 3.80
C GLY A 299 23.23 -4.74 5.12
N SER A 300 22.46 -3.65 5.06
CA SER A 300 21.89 -3.06 6.28
C SER A 300 20.37 -3.18 6.35
N THR A 301 19.78 -4.02 5.49
CA THR A 301 18.36 -4.32 5.50
C THR A 301 18.03 -5.59 4.70
N VAL A 302 16.80 -6.13 4.82
CA VAL A 302 16.40 -7.44 4.25
C VAL A 302 16.16 -7.44 2.73
N ILE A 303 15.76 -6.29 2.20
CA ILE A 303 15.60 -6.03 0.77
C ILE A 303 16.51 -4.85 0.44
N THR A 304 17.60 -5.13 -0.25
CA THR A 304 18.74 -4.23 -0.38
C THR A 304 18.62 -3.33 -1.60
N SER A 305 18.11 -3.84 -2.73
CA SER A 305 17.95 -3.08 -3.97
C SER A 305 16.59 -3.28 -4.63
N LEU A 306 16.27 -2.33 -5.52
CA LEU A 306 15.22 -2.43 -6.51
C LEU A 306 15.83 -2.26 -7.90
N SER A 307 15.46 -3.14 -8.83
CA SER A 307 15.74 -3.00 -10.25
C SER A 307 14.50 -2.54 -11.02
N TYR A 308 14.69 -1.52 -11.85
CA TYR A 308 13.70 -0.94 -12.76
C TYR A 308 13.96 -1.30 -14.22
N MET A 309 14.84 -2.28 -14.48
CA MET A 309 15.26 -2.68 -15.83
C MET A 309 14.10 -3.04 -16.76
N PHE A 310 13.00 -3.55 -16.20
CA PHE A 310 11.80 -3.95 -16.94
C PHE A 310 10.53 -3.24 -16.45
N TYR A 311 10.70 -2.17 -15.67
CA TYR A 311 9.58 -1.45 -15.08
C TYR A 311 8.85 -0.62 -16.15
N ASP A 312 9.56 -0.12 -17.15
CA ASP A 312 8.97 0.71 -18.19
C ASP A 312 9.56 0.44 -19.56
N GLY A 313 8.74 0.62 -20.61
CA GLY A 313 9.12 0.35 -22.00
C GLY A 313 7.93 -0.09 -22.87
N ASP A 314 8.14 -0.14 -24.19
CA ASP A 314 7.10 -0.49 -25.16
C ASP A 314 6.46 -1.86 -24.94
N HIS A 315 7.16 -2.78 -24.26
CA HIS A 315 6.60 -4.08 -23.91
C HIS A 315 5.32 -3.96 -23.06
N ARG A 316 5.11 -2.85 -22.34
CA ARG A 316 3.88 -2.58 -21.57
C ARG A 316 2.62 -2.42 -22.42
N ARG A 317 2.75 -2.32 -23.75
CA ARG A 317 1.60 -2.47 -24.67
C ARG A 317 1.05 -3.89 -24.68
N GLU A 318 1.91 -4.85 -24.42
CA GLU A 318 1.63 -6.27 -24.63
C GLU A 318 1.69 -7.06 -23.32
N ARG A 319 2.58 -6.73 -22.38
CA ARG A 319 2.81 -7.51 -21.15
C ARG A 319 3.29 -6.65 -19.99
N ALA A 320 3.01 -7.10 -18.77
CA ALA A 320 3.27 -6.35 -17.54
C ALA A 320 4.72 -5.86 -17.36
N ALA A 321 4.84 -4.62 -16.87
CA ALA A 321 6.03 -4.12 -16.21
C ALA A 321 6.51 -5.03 -15.07
N CYS A 322 7.81 -4.98 -14.76
CA CYS A 322 8.41 -5.76 -13.69
C CYS A 322 9.42 -4.92 -12.87
N MET A 323 9.25 -4.96 -11.55
CA MET A 323 10.25 -4.52 -10.57
C MET A 323 10.89 -5.74 -9.93
N ILE A 324 12.21 -5.72 -9.75
CA ILE A 324 12.94 -6.84 -9.14
C ILE A 324 13.53 -6.40 -7.80
N GLU A 325 13.17 -7.08 -6.73
CA GLU A 325 13.73 -6.87 -5.39
C GLU A 325 14.93 -7.79 -5.15
N GLY A 326 16.06 -7.24 -4.71
CA GLY A 326 17.21 -8.01 -4.24
C GLY A 326 17.08 -8.36 -2.76
N TRP A 327 17.03 -9.65 -2.43
CA TRP A 327 16.87 -10.14 -1.06
C TRP A 327 18.18 -10.74 -0.51
N ASN A 328 18.47 -10.43 0.76
CA ASN A 328 19.62 -10.98 1.49
C ASN A 328 19.19 -11.77 2.75
N LYS A 329 17.92 -12.17 2.85
CA LYS A 329 17.48 -13.04 3.95
C LYS A 329 18.07 -14.45 3.74
N PRO A 330 18.65 -15.10 4.76
CA PRO A 330 19.21 -16.45 4.64
C PRO A 330 18.11 -17.52 4.57
N THR A 331 17.35 -17.55 3.48
CA THR A 331 16.31 -18.55 3.23
C THR A 331 16.80 -19.73 2.40
N LEU A 332 18.02 -19.66 1.86
CA LEU A 332 18.57 -20.57 0.85
C LEU A 332 20.06 -20.79 1.07
N MET A 333 20.44 -21.36 2.21
CA MET A 333 21.86 -21.66 2.43
C MET A 333 22.30 -22.83 1.55
N ARG A 334 23.43 -22.67 0.90
CA ARG A 334 24.05 -23.72 0.10
C ARG A 334 24.68 -24.78 1.01
N PRO A 335 24.52 -26.09 0.73
CA PRO A 335 25.12 -27.14 1.53
C PRO A 335 26.62 -27.32 1.28
N GLU A 336 27.16 -26.84 0.15
CA GLU A 336 28.57 -27.05 -0.20
C GLU A 336 29.52 -26.29 0.73
N ASN A 337 30.59 -26.95 1.17
CA ASN A 337 31.58 -26.36 2.07
C ASN A 337 32.19 -25.09 1.46
N GLY A 338 32.22 -24.01 2.26
CA GLY A 338 32.73 -22.71 1.83
C GLY A 338 31.77 -21.87 0.98
N LYS A 339 30.59 -22.40 0.59
CA LYS A 339 29.64 -21.70 -0.29
C LYS A 339 28.31 -21.32 0.38
N TRP A 340 28.16 -21.49 1.70
CA TRP A 340 26.87 -21.36 2.41
C TRP A 340 26.14 -20.04 2.20
N ARG A 341 26.88 -18.97 1.92
CA ARG A 341 26.37 -17.62 1.66
C ARG A 341 26.32 -17.25 0.19
N GLN A 342 26.79 -18.10 -0.71
CA GLN A 342 26.89 -17.83 -2.14
C GLN A 342 25.58 -18.15 -2.86
N SER A 343 24.49 -17.54 -2.38
CA SER A 343 23.16 -17.65 -2.97
C SER A 343 22.39 -16.34 -2.85
N ALA A 344 21.50 -16.06 -3.79
CA ALA A 344 20.64 -14.89 -3.75
C ALA A 344 19.21 -15.23 -4.15
N ARG A 345 18.27 -14.43 -3.63
CA ARG A 345 16.85 -14.50 -3.99
C ARG A 345 16.47 -13.17 -4.61
N TYR A 346 15.75 -13.25 -5.72
CA TYR A 346 15.15 -12.11 -6.38
C TYR A 346 13.65 -12.30 -6.46
N LYS A 347 12.90 -11.31 -5.96
CA LYS A 347 11.45 -11.29 -6.11
C LYS A 347 11.09 -10.43 -7.30
N LEU A 348 10.42 -11.00 -8.28
CA LEU A 348 9.97 -10.29 -9.47
C LEU A 348 8.49 -9.97 -9.29
N ILE A 349 8.17 -8.69 -9.20
CA ILE A 349 6.84 -8.16 -8.96
C ILE A 349 6.35 -7.55 -10.26
N PHE A 350 5.18 -7.98 -10.71
CA PHE A 350 4.55 -7.58 -11.96
C PHE A 350 3.30 -6.76 -11.69
N GLU A 351 3.09 -5.72 -12.50
CA GLU A 351 1.79 -5.06 -12.53
C GLU A 351 0.70 -5.99 -13.06
N ASP A 352 -0.55 -5.63 -12.78
CA ASP A 352 -1.71 -6.34 -13.27
C ASP A 352 -2.78 -5.32 -13.70
N LEU A 353 -3.62 -5.72 -14.65
CA LEU A 353 -4.72 -4.90 -15.13
C LEU A 353 -6.01 -5.23 -14.37
N PRO A 354 -6.84 -4.22 -14.04
CA PRO A 354 -8.11 -4.45 -13.37
C PRO A 354 -9.10 -5.23 -14.24
N ASP A 355 -9.89 -6.09 -13.62
CA ASP A 355 -10.99 -6.83 -14.25
C ASP A 355 -12.30 -6.62 -13.48
N ASP A 356 -13.38 -6.27 -14.18
CA ASP A 356 -14.68 -5.98 -13.58
C ASP A 356 -15.33 -7.19 -12.90
N GLY A 357 -14.91 -8.42 -13.27
CA GLY A 357 -15.37 -9.67 -12.66
C GLY A 357 -14.75 -9.93 -11.28
N ASN A 358 -13.55 -9.41 -11.01
CA ASN A 358 -12.96 -9.47 -9.67
C ASN A 358 -13.58 -8.41 -8.78
N CYS A 359 -14.16 -8.78 -7.63
CA CYS A 359 -14.96 -7.84 -6.86
C CYS A 359 -15.17 -8.20 -5.37
N VAL A 360 -15.58 -7.18 -4.62
CA VAL A 360 -16.16 -7.25 -3.28
C VAL A 360 -17.68 -7.23 -3.44
N LYS A 361 -18.38 -8.20 -2.87
CA LYS A 361 -19.85 -8.29 -2.88
C LYS A 361 -20.39 -8.34 -1.45
N LEU A 362 -21.63 -7.88 -1.29
CA LEU A 362 -22.40 -8.19 -0.08
C LEU A 362 -22.66 -9.70 0.01
N ASP A 363 -22.55 -10.26 1.21
CA ASP A 363 -23.05 -11.59 1.52
C ASP A 363 -24.47 -11.46 2.10
N PRO A 364 -25.53 -11.89 1.39
CA PRO A 364 -26.90 -11.80 1.91
C PRO A 364 -27.10 -12.55 3.22
N SER A 365 -26.31 -13.61 3.47
CA SER A 365 -26.37 -14.39 4.70
C SER A 365 -25.60 -13.76 5.87
N SER A 366 -24.67 -12.85 5.57
CA SER A 366 -23.83 -12.18 6.57
C SER A 366 -23.41 -10.79 6.09
N PRO A 367 -24.28 -9.77 6.16
CA PRO A 367 -24.02 -8.46 5.57
C PRO A 367 -22.75 -7.76 6.05
N ASN A 368 -22.22 -8.12 7.23
CA ASN A 368 -20.98 -7.58 7.79
C ASN A 368 -19.71 -8.33 7.34
N ARG A 369 -19.86 -9.40 6.54
CA ARG A 369 -18.79 -10.26 6.04
C ARG A 369 -18.87 -10.31 4.51
N PRO A 370 -18.14 -9.45 3.78
CA PRO A 370 -18.20 -9.42 2.33
C PRO A 370 -17.68 -10.72 1.71
N ILE A 371 -18.15 -11.00 0.50
CA ILE A 371 -17.55 -11.99 -0.39
C ILE A 371 -16.46 -11.28 -1.20
N LEU A 372 -15.26 -11.83 -1.23
CA LEU A 372 -14.18 -11.42 -2.12
C LEU A 372 -14.08 -12.45 -3.23
N TYR A 373 -14.61 -12.10 -4.39
CA TYR A 373 -14.55 -12.94 -5.58
C TYR A 373 -13.34 -12.54 -6.42
N PHE A 374 -12.41 -13.47 -6.63
CA PHE A 374 -11.22 -13.25 -7.44
C PHE A 374 -11.03 -14.43 -8.39
N LYS A 375 -11.15 -14.21 -9.70
CA LYS A 375 -11.04 -15.27 -10.71
C LYS A 375 -9.59 -15.62 -11.08
N GLY A 376 -8.65 -14.72 -10.78
CA GLY A 376 -7.25 -14.81 -11.18
C GLY A 376 -6.70 -13.47 -11.67
N HIS A 377 -5.38 -13.47 -11.93
CA HIS A 377 -4.64 -12.37 -12.54
C HIS A 377 -4.92 -12.27 -14.05
N SER A 378 -4.67 -11.11 -14.66
CA SER A 378 -4.94 -10.92 -16.09
C SER A 378 -3.94 -11.68 -16.99
N ASP A 379 -4.38 -12.03 -18.20
CA ASP A 379 -3.49 -12.58 -19.24
C ASP A 379 -2.32 -11.64 -19.54
N TYR A 380 -2.51 -10.33 -19.37
CA TYR A 380 -1.46 -9.32 -19.52
C TYR A 380 -0.32 -9.50 -18.51
N ALA A 381 -0.63 -9.81 -17.24
CA ALA A 381 0.37 -10.14 -16.24
C ALA A 381 1.05 -11.48 -16.54
N HIS A 382 0.26 -12.50 -16.91
CA HIS A 382 0.79 -13.83 -17.24
C HIS A 382 1.76 -13.83 -18.43
N ARG A 383 1.55 -12.99 -19.46
CA ARG A 383 2.49 -12.88 -20.59
C ARG A 383 3.91 -12.46 -20.18
N SER A 384 4.09 -11.76 -19.05
CA SER A 384 5.42 -11.47 -18.52
C SER A 384 6.05 -12.65 -17.77
N ILE A 385 5.24 -13.57 -17.24
CA ILE A 385 5.71 -14.84 -16.68
C ILE A 385 6.16 -15.80 -17.80
N ASP A 386 5.48 -15.81 -18.94
CA ASP A 386 5.84 -16.66 -20.08
C ASP A 386 7.24 -16.34 -20.62
N VAL A 387 7.69 -15.09 -20.50
CA VAL A 387 9.03 -14.63 -20.93
C VAL A 387 10.02 -14.46 -19.79
N LEU A 388 9.67 -14.92 -18.58
CA LEU A 388 10.46 -14.75 -17.35
C LEU A 388 11.91 -15.20 -17.54
N GLU A 389 12.12 -16.43 -18.00
CA GLU A 389 13.46 -16.99 -18.13
C GLU A 389 14.23 -16.35 -19.30
N SER A 390 13.61 -16.32 -20.47
CA SER A 390 14.26 -15.99 -21.74
C SER A 390 14.56 -14.50 -21.91
N GLN A 391 13.71 -13.61 -21.39
CA GLN A 391 13.83 -12.17 -21.61
C GLN A 391 14.14 -11.35 -20.35
N ILE A 392 13.72 -11.81 -19.16
CA ILE A 392 13.83 -11.03 -17.92
C ILE A 392 15.04 -11.50 -17.11
N VAL A 393 15.02 -12.75 -16.65
CA VAL A 393 16.05 -13.31 -15.77
C VAL A 393 17.39 -13.46 -16.49
N SER A 394 17.40 -13.96 -17.73
CA SER A 394 18.62 -14.11 -18.54
C SER A 394 19.38 -12.79 -18.76
N LYS A 395 18.66 -11.66 -18.82
CA LYS A 395 19.24 -10.33 -18.98
C LYS A 395 19.67 -9.75 -17.63
N PHE A 396 18.78 -9.80 -16.64
CA PHE A 396 19.06 -9.23 -15.30
C PHE A 396 20.28 -9.89 -14.65
N LEU A 397 20.36 -11.22 -14.67
CA LEU A 397 21.43 -11.95 -13.99
C LEU A 397 22.75 -12.02 -14.77
N ARG A 398 22.82 -11.51 -16.00
CA ARG A 398 24.03 -11.59 -16.85
C ARG A 398 25.29 -11.02 -16.20
N ALA A 399 25.14 -10.04 -15.31
CA ALA A 399 26.26 -9.41 -14.62
C ALA A 399 26.77 -10.21 -13.41
N LEU A 400 26.05 -11.25 -12.98
CA LEU A 400 26.40 -12.06 -11.81
C LEU A 400 27.09 -13.36 -12.23
N PRO A 401 28.06 -13.85 -11.43
CA PRO A 401 28.67 -15.15 -11.63
C PRO A 401 27.71 -16.25 -11.15
N VAL A 402 26.70 -16.57 -11.95
CA VAL A 402 25.66 -17.54 -11.59
C VAL A 402 26.09 -18.96 -11.97
N GLU A 403 26.04 -19.89 -11.01
CA GLU A 403 26.26 -21.32 -11.23
C GLU A 403 24.95 -22.05 -11.58
N ARG A 404 23.87 -21.74 -10.84
CA ARG A 404 22.56 -22.37 -11.00
C ARG A 404 21.45 -21.36 -10.77
N ILE A 405 20.36 -21.50 -11.54
CA ILE A 405 19.13 -20.72 -11.38
C ILE A 405 18.00 -21.68 -11.06
N TYR A 406 17.23 -21.36 -10.03
CA TYR A 406 16.02 -22.07 -9.64
C TYR A 406 14.82 -21.17 -9.90
N TYR A 407 14.03 -21.53 -10.93
CA TYR A 407 12.82 -20.82 -11.27
C TYR A 407 11.65 -21.34 -10.44
N ASN A 408 11.28 -20.63 -9.38
CA ASN A 408 10.03 -20.89 -8.69
C ASN A 408 8.91 -20.10 -9.37
N LYS A 409 8.31 -20.70 -10.41
CA LYS A 409 7.18 -20.12 -11.14
C LYS A 409 5.86 -20.16 -10.39
N ALA A 410 5.83 -20.68 -9.15
CA ALA A 410 4.63 -20.60 -8.34
C ALA A 410 4.35 -19.13 -8.02
N ILE A 411 3.22 -18.64 -8.51
CA ILE A 411 2.74 -17.29 -8.23
C ILE A 411 2.47 -17.20 -6.72
N ALA A 412 2.98 -16.15 -6.08
CA ALA A 412 2.72 -15.90 -4.67
C ALA A 412 1.21 -15.76 -4.41
N SER A 413 0.72 -16.33 -3.30
CA SER A 413 -0.71 -16.24 -2.96
C SER A 413 -1.16 -14.81 -2.73
N THR A 414 -0.25 -13.88 -2.38
CA THR A 414 -0.59 -12.47 -2.21
C THR A 414 0.56 -11.46 -2.28
N GLU A 415 0.23 -10.30 -2.87
CA GLU A 415 0.77 -8.94 -2.72
C GLU A 415 0.81 -8.35 -1.30
N ALA A 416 -0.20 -8.73 -0.53
CA ALA A 416 -0.83 -7.90 0.50
C ALA A 416 -1.18 -6.47 0.04
N HIS A 417 -1.52 -6.27 -1.24
CA HIS A 417 -1.75 -4.96 -1.86
C HIS A 417 -3.14 -4.84 -2.51
N ILE A 418 -4.17 -4.90 -1.67
CA ILE A 418 -5.58 -4.88 -2.09
C ILE A 418 -5.96 -3.52 -2.71
N ILE A 419 -6.34 -3.46 -3.99
CA ILE A 419 -6.59 -2.19 -4.72
C ILE A 419 -7.86 -2.24 -5.61
N GLY A 420 -8.33 -1.07 -6.05
CA GLY A 420 -9.23 -0.88 -7.21
C GLY A 420 -10.75 -0.78 -6.98
N THR A 421 -11.24 -1.08 -5.77
CA THR A 421 -12.67 -1.31 -5.50
C THR A 421 -13.56 -0.08 -5.33
N THR A 422 -12.95 1.11 -5.29
CA THR A 422 -13.61 2.42 -5.22
C THR A 422 -12.90 3.37 -6.18
N VAL A 423 -12.67 2.87 -7.40
CA VAL A 423 -11.76 3.46 -8.39
C VAL A 423 -12.05 4.93 -8.67
N MET A 424 -10.99 5.74 -8.78
CA MET A 424 -11.10 7.15 -9.16
C MET A 424 -11.15 7.36 -10.68
N GLY A 425 -11.75 8.46 -11.11
CA GLY A 425 -11.80 8.83 -12.52
C GLY A 425 -12.38 10.23 -12.74
N ASN A 426 -12.64 10.55 -14.00
CA ASN A 426 -13.11 11.87 -14.40
C ASN A 426 -14.64 11.99 -14.40
N SER A 427 -15.39 10.88 -14.30
CA SER A 427 -16.85 10.92 -14.32
C SER A 427 -17.51 9.82 -13.49
N ALA A 428 -18.73 10.08 -13.02
CA ALA A 428 -19.56 9.08 -12.33
C ALA A 428 -19.94 7.88 -13.21
N LYS A 429 -19.83 7.99 -14.54
CA LYS A 429 -20.16 6.90 -15.47
C LYS A 429 -19.13 5.79 -15.42
N ASP A 430 -17.89 6.12 -15.08
CA ASP A 430 -16.74 5.24 -15.24
C ASP A 430 -15.85 5.19 -14.00
N SER A 431 -16.28 5.75 -12.87
CA SER A 431 -15.56 5.72 -11.59
C SER A 431 -16.50 5.96 -10.41
N VAL A 432 -16.05 5.60 -9.20
CA VAL A 432 -16.79 5.78 -7.94
C VAL A 432 -16.50 7.14 -7.32
N ILE A 433 -15.25 7.58 -7.43
CA ILE A 433 -14.78 8.85 -6.86
C ILE A 433 -14.06 9.69 -7.91
N ASP A 434 -13.97 10.99 -7.66
CA ASP A 434 -13.25 11.92 -8.49
C ASP A 434 -11.75 11.98 -8.14
N ARG A 435 -11.01 12.83 -8.86
CA ARG A 435 -9.58 13.09 -8.64
C ARG A 435 -9.20 13.67 -7.27
N GLY A 436 -10.17 14.22 -6.55
CA GLY A 436 -10.03 14.70 -5.17
C GLY A 436 -10.30 13.60 -4.14
N LEU A 437 -10.57 12.37 -4.58
CA LEU A 437 -11.06 11.25 -3.78
C LEU A 437 -12.45 11.49 -3.19
N ALA A 438 -13.22 12.44 -3.73
CA ALA A 438 -14.59 12.69 -3.32
C ALA A 438 -15.55 11.81 -4.11
N HIS A 439 -16.61 11.34 -3.45
CA HIS A 439 -17.69 10.64 -4.15
C HIS A 439 -18.34 11.56 -5.18
N HIS A 440 -18.61 11.06 -6.40
CA HIS A 440 -19.18 11.90 -7.47
C HIS A 440 -20.52 12.52 -7.09
N HIS A 441 -21.34 11.78 -6.32
CA HIS A 441 -22.67 12.20 -5.91
C HIS A 441 -22.77 12.72 -4.48
N LEU A 442 -21.91 12.27 -3.57
CA LEU A 442 -21.99 12.61 -2.14
C LEU A 442 -20.85 13.57 -1.82
N ARG A 443 -21.14 14.87 -1.85
CA ARG A 443 -20.10 15.93 -1.90
C ARG A 443 -19.26 16.01 -0.64
N ASN A 444 -19.78 15.56 0.49
CA ASN A 444 -19.07 15.52 1.77
C ASN A 444 -18.54 14.12 2.13
N LEU A 445 -18.45 13.20 1.15
CA LEU A 445 -17.88 11.88 1.34
C LEU A 445 -16.54 11.76 0.60
N LEU A 446 -15.46 11.62 1.33
CA LEU A 446 -14.16 11.24 0.78
C LEU A 446 -13.92 9.73 0.97
N VAL A 447 -13.35 9.08 -0.04
CA VAL A 447 -13.02 7.65 0.00
C VAL A 447 -11.54 7.47 -0.31
N LEU A 448 -10.76 7.22 0.73
CA LEU A 448 -9.30 7.18 0.67
C LEU A 448 -8.77 5.74 0.53
N GLY A 449 -7.48 5.63 0.21
CA GLY A 449 -6.76 4.35 0.21
C GLY A 449 -6.63 3.74 -1.17
N SER A 450 -6.14 2.49 -1.20
CA SER A 450 -5.82 1.75 -2.42
C SER A 450 -7.03 1.40 -3.29
N GLY A 451 -8.24 1.46 -2.74
CA GLY A 451 -9.47 1.27 -3.51
C GLY A 451 -9.61 2.30 -4.63
N ALA A 452 -8.99 3.48 -4.50
CA ALA A 452 -9.01 4.54 -5.49
C ALA A 452 -8.22 4.23 -6.77
N PHE A 453 -7.32 3.23 -6.77
CA PHE A 453 -6.31 3.07 -7.83
C PHE A 453 -6.96 2.56 -9.14
N PRO A 454 -6.82 3.29 -10.26
CA PRO A 454 -7.28 2.83 -11.58
C PRO A 454 -6.46 1.67 -12.15
N THR A 455 -5.17 1.62 -11.83
CA THR A 455 -4.24 0.58 -12.27
C THR A 455 -3.31 0.20 -11.11
N CYS A 456 -2.77 -1.02 -11.18
CA CYS A 456 -1.68 -1.46 -10.33
C CYS A 456 -0.34 -1.18 -11.02
N SER A 457 0.68 -0.79 -10.26
CA SER A 457 2.07 -0.79 -10.75
C SER A 457 2.89 -1.83 -9.96
N PRO A 458 4.10 -2.20 -10.39
CA PRO A 458 4.95 -3.05 -9.57
C PRO A 458 5.35 -2.42 -8.22
N ALA A 459 5.28 -1.09 -8.07
CA ALA A 459 5.61 -0.39 -6.84
C ALA A 459 4.59 -0.66 -5.71
N ASN A 460 5.07 -0.83 -4.48
CA ASN A 460 4.23 -0.97 -3.29
C ASN A 460 3.35 0.29 -3.10
N PRO A 461 2.03 0.15 -2.85
CA PRO A 461 1.09 1.27 -2.92
C PRO A 461 1.10 2.16 -1.68
N SER A 462 1.68 1.74 -0.54
CA SER A 462 1.55 2.48 0.74
C SER A 462 2.02 3.92 0.67
N LEU A 463 3.12 4.20 -0.04
CA LEU A 463 3.64 5.55 -0.20
C LEU A 463 2.69 6.41 -1.07
N THR A 464 2.18 5.85 -2.17
CA THR A 464 1.19 6.52 -3.03
C THR A 464 -0.12 6.79 -2.29
N ILE A 465 -0.59 5.85 -1.46
CA ILE A 465 -1.77 6.03 -0.61
C ILE A 465 -1.57 7.22 0.34
N SER A 466 -0.42 7.31 0.98
CA SER A 466 -0.08 8.44 1.85
C SER A 466 -0.05 9.76 1.08
N ALA A 467 0.59 9.81 -0.09
CA ALA A 467 0.64 11.01 -0.94
C ALA A 467 -0.75 11.46 -1.39
N LEU A 468 -1.58 10.55 -1.89
CA LEU A 468 -2.98 10.81 -2.27
C LEU A 468 -3.83 11.33 -1.10
N SER A 469 -3.58 10.84 0.11
CA SER A 469 -4.33 11.25 1.29
C SER A 469 -3.96 12.66 1.75
N LEU A 470 -2.68 13.03 1.64
CA LEU A 470 -2.22 14.41 1.83
C LEU A 470 -2.79 15.34 0.76
N TRP A 471 -2.78 14.90 -0.51
CA TRP A 471 -3.40 15.61 -1.64
C TRP A 471 -4.89 15.90 -1.36
N ALA A 472 -5.67 14.88 -1.02
CA ALA A 472 -7.10 15.03 -0.75
C ALA A 472 -7.38 16.01 0.41
N ALA A 473 -6.63 15.90 1.52
CA ALA A 473 -6.76 16.83 2.64
C ALA A 473 -6.40 18.27 2.26
N SER A 474 -5.37 18.47 1.43
CA SER A 474 -4.96 19.81 1.00
C SER A 474 -6.05 20.54 0.21
N ARG A 475 -6.84 19.81 -0.58
CA ARG A 475 -7.88 20.37 -1.45
C ARG A 475 -9.08 20.90 -0.68
N LEU A 476 -9.29 20.44 0.55
CA LEU A 476 -10.35 20.97 1.42
C LEU A 476 -10.09 22.41 1.86
N SER A 477 -8.82 22.83 1.91
CA SER A 477 -8.45 24.19 2.34
C SER A 477 -8.65 25.26 1.26
N SER A 478 -8.71 24.84 -0.01
CA SER A 478 -8.83 25.72 -1.18
C SER A 478 -10.27 26.02 -1.59
N SER A 479 -11.28 25.50 -0.88
CA SER A 479 -12.70 25.73 -1.16
C SER A 479 -13.33 26.84 -0.31
N THR A 480 -12.51 27.66 0.36
CA THR A 480 -12.95 28.75 1.27
C THR A 480 -12.51 30.15 0.86
N THR A 481 -12.20 30.36 -0.42
CA THR A 481 -12.10 31.69 -1.05
C THR A 481 -13.09 31.76 -2.19
#